data_AF-A0A3M1ZMA2-F1
#
_entry.id   AF-A0A3M1ZMA2-F1
#
_cell.length_a   1.000
_cell.length_b   1.000
_cell.length_c   1.000
_cell.angle_alpha   90.00
_cell.angle_beta   90.00
_cell.angle_gamma   90.00
#
_symmetry.space_group_name_H-M   'P 1'
#
loop_
_entity.id
_entity.type
_entity.pdbx_description
1 polymer ?
#
loop_
_entity_poly.entity_id
_entity_poly.type
_entity_poly.pdbx_seq_one_letter_code
_entity_poly.pdbx_strand_id
1 'polypeptide(L)'
;MSLRTNKEHLVMIGVQGSVSPAHQWAPFEVGADGEVFAWPSTGGITYNVKIGDSVFGWAGEHIEPGVSATLSHKNRKAEAGFQFLACCGNEVRVVSGEAKGSVGTVVGHHGGVEHLILDFPDDVLDRLTCEDKFLVRGFGQGLKLVDHPDVYLYNLDPGVLDAWGLREREDGRIEVPVHAIVPECAMGSGIGALSVTTGDYDILCHDQDLVREHGLDRLRFGDFVAVMDHDNRYGRTYRRGAVTIGIVIHSDSPLAGHGPGMMTLMSALGGKLVPVLDEKANLGIIKGIGRFVSP
;
A
#
# COMPACT_ATOMS: atom_id res chain seq x y z
N MET A 1 0.89 -12.59 24.19
CA MET A 1 1.45 -13.75 23.45
C MET A 1 1.52 -13.37 21.98
N SER A 2 2.37 -14.01 21.16
CA SER A 2 2.36 -13.76 19.71
C SER A 2 1.11 -14.37 19.09
N LEU A 3 0.46 -13.65 18.16
CA LEU A 3 -0.71 -14.11 17.45
C LEU A 3 -0.35 -15.33 16.59
N ARG A 4 -1.07 -16.44 16.77
CA ARG A 4 -0.79 -17.67 16.01
C ARG A 4 -1.28 -17.54 14.58
N THR A 5 -0.40 -17.87 13.63
CA THR A 5 -0.69 -17.83 12.19
C THR A 5 -0.57 -19.22 11.56
N ASN A 6 -1.03 -19.34 10.32
CA ASN A 6 -0.83 -20.52 9.46
C ASN A 6 0.38 -20.37 8.51
N LYS A 7 1.39 -19.57 8.89
CA LYS A 7 2.48 -19.16 7.98
C LYS A 7 3.27 -20.34 7.39
N GLU A 8 3.42 -21.42 8.14
CA GLU A 8 4.06 -22.66 7.74
C GLU A 8 3.32 -23.41 6.61
N HIS A 9 2.06 -23.07 6.37
CA HIS A 9 1.23 -23.65 5.32
C HIS A 9 1.11 -22.74 4.09
N LEU A 10 1.71 -21.55 4.11
CA LEU A 10 1.68 -20.63 2.99
C LEU A 10 2.64 -21.06 1.89
N VAL A 11 2.28 -20.76 0.66
CA VAL A 11 3.08 -21.04 -0.52
C VAL A 11 3.79 -19.77 -0.96
N MET A 12 5.10 -19.87 -1.14
CA MET A 12 5.91 -18.82 -1.75
C MET A 12 6.07 -19.10 -3.25
N ILE A 13 5.78 -18.12 -4.09
CA ILE A 13 5.84 -18.25 -5.55
C ILE A 13 6.59 -17.07 -6.18
N GLY A 14 7.45 -17.37 -7.15
CA GLY A 14 8.14 -16.33 -7.91
C GLY A 14 7.21 -15.70 -8.95
N VAL A 15 7.04 -14.38 -8.89
CA VAL A 15 6.35 -13.60 -9.93
C VAL A 15 7.27 -12.51 -10.44
N GLN A 16 7.20 -12.21 -11.73
CA GLN A 16 8.15 -11.31 -12.38
C GLN A 16 7.42 -10.28 -13.23
N GLY A 17 7.82 -9.02 -13.06
CA GLY A 17 7.41 -7.90 -13.90
C GLY A 17 8.62 -7.09 -14.36
N SER A 18 8.35 -5.94 -14.95
CA SER A 18 9.35 -4.94 -15.33
C SER A 18 8.92 -3.56 -14.87
N VAL A 19 9.79 -2.57 -15.01
CA VAL A 19 9.42 -1.17 -14.77
C VAL A 19 8.20 -0.83 -15.62
N SER A 20 7.21 -0.18 -15.00
CA SER A 20 6.07 0.38 -15.71
C SER A 20 6.47 1.73 -16.31
N PRO A 21 6.09 2.07 -17.56
CA PRO A 21 6.29 3.40 -18.09
C PRO A 21 5.63 4.47 -17.21
N ALA A 22 6.21 5.67 -17.14
CA ALA A 22 5.52 6.83 -16.58
C ALA A 22 4.34 7.21 -17.50
N HIS A 23 3.17 7.43 -16.91
CA HIS A 23 1.95 7.75 -17.65
C HIS A 23 1.71 9.25 -17.71
N GLN A 24 1.21 9.71 -18.85
CA GLN A 24 0.53 10.99 -18.98
C GLN A 24 -0.93 10.70 -19.32
N TRP A 25 -1.84 11.00 -18.39
CA TRP A 25 -3.27 10.73 -18.57
C TRP A 25 -3.93 11.74 -19.51
N ALA A 26 -3.55 13.01 -19.38
CA ALA A 26 -4.02 14.08 -20.24
C ALA A 26 -2.94 15.19 -20.35
N PRO A 27 -3.04 16.08 -21.36
CA PRO A 27 -2.21 17.29 -21.41
C PRO A 27 -2.43 18.19 -20.18
N PHE A 28 -3.68 18.23 -19.70
CA PHE A 28 -4.11 18.91 -18.48
C PHE A 28 -5.22 18.12 -17.82
N GLU A 29 -5.30 18.22 -16.50
CA GLU A 29 -6.34 17.64 -15.66
C GLU A 29 -7.02 18.74 -14.84
N VAL A 30 -8.13 18.37 -14.19
CA VAL A 30 -8.98 19.32 -13.46
C VAL A 30 -9.15 18.82 -12.03
N GLY A 31 -8.73 19.64 -11.07
CA GLY A 31 -8.84 19.33 -9.65
C GLY A 31 -10.24 19.55 -9.09
N ALA A 32 -10.42 19.22 -7.81
CA ALA A 32 -11.70 19.23 -7.12
C ALA A 32 -12.32 20.64 -7.04
N ASP A 33 -11.50 21.69 -7.04
CA ASP A 33 -11.94 23.09 -7.03
C ASP A 33 -12.04 23.68 -8.46
N GLY A 34 -11.88 22.86 -9.49
CA GLY A 34 -11.96 23.26 -10.90
C GLY A 34 -10.68 23.89 -11.44
N GLU A 35 -9.58 23.84 -10.69
CA GLU A 35 -8.26 24.28 -11.11
C GLU A 35 -7.67 23.34 -12.17
N VAL A 36 -7.04 23.92 -13.19
CA VAL A 36 -6.40 23.16 -14.27
C VAL A 36 -4.92 23.02 -13.97
N PHE A 37 -4.40 21.80 -14.03
CA PHE A 37 -2.98 21.51 -13.77
C PHE A 37 -2.40 20.53 -14.79
N ALA A 38 -1.07 20.50 -14.87
CA ALA A 38 -0.30 19.57 -15.70
C ALA A 38 0.92 19.12 -14.89
N TRP A 39 0.76 18.03 -14.16
CA TRP A 39 1.75 17.51 -13.22
C TRP A 39 2.20 16.09 -13.59
N PRO A 40 3.37 15.63 -13.11
CA PRO A 40 3.74 14.22 -13.14
C PRO A 40 2.71 13.33 -12.44
N SER A 41 2.61 12.09 -12.91
CA SER A 41 1.64 11.08 -12.47
C SER A 41 2.33 9.74 -12.15
N THR A 42 1.53 8.69 -11.98
CA THR A 42 1.87 7.27 -11.84
C THR A 42 2.91 6.76 -12.84
N GLY A 43 3.58 5.68 -12.45
CA GLY A 43 4.51 4.93 -13.29
C GLY A 43 5.96 5.43 -13.24
N GLY A 44 6.87 4.62 -13.79
CA GLY A 44 8.28 4.95 -13.92
C GLY A 44 9.12 4.69 -12.67
N ILE A 45 10.26 5.39 -12.62
CA ILE A 45 11.20 5.39 -11.50
C ILE A 45 11.19 6.81 -10.91
N THR A 46 10.61 6.93 -9.72
CA THR A 46 10.52 8.18 -8.97
C THR A 46 11.75 8.33 -8.06
N TYR A 47 12.70 9.16 -8.47
CA TYR A 47 13.99 9.30 -7.80
C TYR A 47 13.91 10.00 -6.45
N ASN A 48 13.08 11.04 -6.30
CA ASN A 48 13.09 11.93 -5.14
C ASN A 48 11.95 11.73 -4.13
N VAL A 49 11.04 10.78 -4.39
CA VAL A 49 9.94 10.41 -3.48
C VAL A 49 10.15 8.98 -3.02
N LYS A 50 10.09 8.77 -1.69
CA LYS A 50 10.43 7.51 -1.03
C LYS A 50 9.44 7.17 0.08
N ILE A 51 9.41 5.91 0.48
CA ILE A 51 8.72 5.50 1.70
C ILE A 51 9.24 6.30 2.91
N GLY A 52 8.31 6.84 3.71
CA GLY A 52 8.58 7.75 4.81
C GLY A 52 8.49 9.25 4.48
N ASP A 53 8.48 9.63 3.19
CA ASP A 53 8.17 11.02 2.80
C ASP A 53 6.68 11.32 3.03
N SER A 54 6.33 12.60 3.16
CA SER A 54 4.91 13.02 3.19
C SER A 54 4.23 12.69 1.87
N VAL A 55 2.96 12.29 1.92
CA VAL A 55 2.12 12.12 0.72
C VAL A 55 1.66 13.44 0.11
N PHE A 56 1.91 14.58 0.77
CA PHE A 56 1.50 15.92 0.34
C PHE A 56 2.68 16.77 -0.11
N GLY A 57 2.37 17.92 -0.72
CA GLY A 57 3.35 18.97 -1.03
C GLY A 57 4.11 18.77 -2.35
N TRP A 58 3.78 17.73 -3.10
CA TRP A 58 4.32 17.48 -4.43
C TRP A 58 3.53 18.24 -5.49
N ALA A 59 4.23 18.84 -6.45
CA ALA A 59 3.60 19.23 -7.71
C ALA A 59 3.46 17.97 -8.59
N GLY A 60 2.59 17.07 -8.17
CA GLY A 60 2.41 15.71 -8.67
C GLY A 60 1.06 15.16 -8.24
N GLU A 61 0.51 14.21 -8.98
CA GLU A 61 -0.77 13.56 -8.66
C GLU A 61 -0.60 12.03 -8.73
N HIS A 62 -1.15 11.28 -7.76
CA HIS A 62 -0.93 9.83 -7.64
C HIS A 62 0.54 9.39 -7.79
N ILE A 63 1.48 10.16 -7.24
CA ILE A 63 2.91 9.84 -7.31
C ILE A 63 3.16 8.54 -6.55
N GLU A 64 3.77 7.59 -7.25
CA GLU A 64 4.19 6.31 -6.71
C GLU A 64 5.67 6.42 -6.28
N PRO A 65 6.02 6.12 -5.01
CA PRO A 65 7.38 6.25 -4.52
C PRO A 65 8.27 5.11 -5.05
N GLY A 66 9.54 5.40 -5.33
CA GLY A 66 10.50 4.38 -5.77
C GLY A 66 10.25 3.93 -7.21
N VAL A 67 9.89 2.66 -7.41
CA VAL A 67 9.72 2.08 -8.74
C VAL A 67 8.32 1.51 -8.91
N SER A 68 7.62 1.96 -9.93
CA SER A 68 6.39 1.33 -10.39
C SER A 68 6.72 0.18 -11.31
N ALA A 69 6.16 -1.00 -11.05
CA ALA A 69 6.38 -2.20 -11.84
C ALA A 69 5.06 -2.80 -12.32
N THR A 70 5.06 -3.35 -13.53
CA THR A 70 3.89 -4.02 -14.09
C THR A 70 4.29 -5.30 -14.83
N LEU A 71 3.31 -6.11 -15.18
CA LEU A 71 3.47 -7.25 -16.07
C LEU A 71 2.52 -7.08 -17.24
N SER A 72 3.07 -6.85 -18.44
CA SER A 72 2.31 -6.97 -19.68
C SER A 72 2.35 -8.41 -20.17
N HIS A 73 1.18 -9.04 -20.30
CA HIS A 73 1.09 -10.42 -20.76
C HIS A 73 -0.23 -10.66 -21.50
N LYS A 74 -0.19 -11.46 -22.58
CA LYS A 74 -1.39 -11.83 -23.37
C LYS A 74 -2.52 -12.52 -22.58
N ASN A 75 -2.26 -12.90 -21.34
CA ASN A 75 -3.21 -13.55 -20.44
C ASN A 75 -3.38 -12.66 -19.21
N ARG A 76 -4.53 -12.00 -19.11
CA ARG A 76 -4.89 -11.14 -17.98
C ARG A 76 -4.79 -11.84 -16.62
N LYS A 77 -4.96 -13.17 -16.55
CA LYS A 77 -4.77 -13.94 -15.31
C LYS A 77 -3.32 -13.94 -14.84
N ALA A 78 -2.36 -13.88 -15.75
CA ALA A 78 -0.94 -13.79 -15.41
C ALA A 78 -0.61 -12.39 -14.87
N GLU A 79 -1.14 -11.35 -15.50
CA GLU A 79 -1.00 -9.96 -15.04
C GLU A 79 -1.59 -9.77 -13.64
N ALA A 80 -2.83 -10.24 -13.44
CA ALA A 80 -3.48 -10.23 -12.13
C ALA A 80 -2.69 -11.07 -11.10
N GLY A 81 -2.07 -12.17 -11.53
CA GLY A 81 -1.22 -13.00 -10.68
C GLY A 81 0.02 -12.27 -10.18
N PHE A 82 0.62 -11.38 -10.98
CA PHE A 82 1.76 -10.57 -10.56
C PHE A 82 1.41 -9.66 -9.38
N GLN A 83 0.27 -8.97 -9.47
CA GLN A 83 -0.22 -8.14 -8.37
C GLN A 83 -0.69 -8.97 -7.18
N PHE A 84 -1.58 -9.93 -7.43
CA PHE A 84 -2.17 -10.76 -6.38
C PHE A 84 -1.11 -11.45 -5.52
N LEU A 85 -0.06 -12.00 -6.13
CA LEU A 85 0.92 -12.79 -5.38
C LEU A 85 1.95 -11.93 -4.65
N ALA A 86 2.13 -10.67 -5.03
CA ALA A 86 3.07 -9.75 -4.40
C ALA A 86 2.41 -9.03 -3.21
N CYS A 87 2.91 -9.32 -2.00
CA CYS A 87 2.41 -8.76 -0.75
C CYS A 87 3.33 -7.66 -0.22
N CYS A 88 2.76 -6.69 0.49
CA CYS A 88 3.49 -5.66 1.23
C CYS A 88 4.52 -6.30 2.17
N GLY A 89 5.79 -5.93 1.97
CA GLY A 89 6.93 -6.45 2.71
C GLY A 89 7.72 -7.56 2.01
N ASN A 90 7.20 -8.11 0.90
CA ASN A 90 7.90 -9.15 0.15
C ASN A 90 9.23 -8.65 -0.42
N GLU A 91 10.20 -9.55 -0.47
CA GLU A 91 11.49 -9.31 -1.12
C GLU A 91 11.32 -9.26 -2.64
N VAL A 92 11.95 -8.28 -3.27
CA VAL A 92 12.06 -8.18 -4.73
C VAL A 92 13.52 -8.04 -5.14
N ARG A 93 13.92 -8.77 -6.18
CA ARG A 93 15.29 -8.73 -6.71
C ARG A 93 15.32 -8.22 -8.14
N VAL A 94 16.26 -7.33 -8.44
CA VAL A 94 16.56 -6.93 -9.82
C VAL A 94 17.28 -8.09 -10.53
N VAL A 95 16.75 -8.56 -11.66
CA VAL A 95 17.30 -9.73 -12.38
C VAL A 95 17.90 -9.42 -13.75
N SER A 96 17.94 -8.14 -14.13
CA SER A 96 18.55 -7.62 -15.36
C SER A 96 19.30 -6.31 -15.11
N GLY A 97 19.91 -5.76 -16.17
CA GLY A 97 20.53 -4.44 -16.16
C GLY A 97 21.74 -4.30 -15.26
N GLU A 98 22.15 -3.06 -15.05
CA GLU A 98 23.32 -2.69 -14.25
C GLU A 98 23.07 -2.92 -12.74
N ALA A 99 21.83 -2.74 -12.30
CA ALA A 99 21.41 -2.98 -10.91
C ALA A 99 21.18 -4.46 -10.56
N LYS A 100 21.45 -5.42 -11.46
CA LYS A 100 21.21 -6.86 -11.26
C LYS A 100 21.80 -7.36 -9.94
N GLY A 101 20.98 -8.10 -9.19
CA GLY A 101 21.35 -8.68 -7.90
C GLY A 101 20.96 -7.81 -6.70
N SER A 102 20.64 -6.53 -6.92
CA SER A 102 20.12 -5.64 -5.88
C SER A 102 18.78 -6.14 -5.36
N VAL A 103 18.53 -5.91 -4.08
CA VAL A 103 17.33 -6.36 -3.36
C VAL A 103 16.58 -5.13 -2.87
N GLY A 104 15.26 -5.18 -2.98
CA GLY A 104 14.33 -4.17 -2.52
C GLY A 104 13.14 -4.81 -1.80
N THR A 105 12.09 -4.01 -1.61
CA THR A 105 10.86 -4.44 -0.93
C THR A 105 9.63 -4.01 -1.70
N VAL A 106 8.62 -4.88 -1.78
CA VAL A 106 7.27 -4.51 -2.25
C VAL A 106 6.58 -3.65 -1.18
N VAL A 107 6.15 -2.45 -1.54
CA VAL A 107 5.40 -1.56 -0.64
C VAL A 107 3.91 -1.84 -0.72
N GLY A 108 3.38 -1.95 -1.94
CA GLY A 108 1.95 -2.22 -2.17
C GLY A 108 1.62 -2.21 -3.66
N HIS A 109 0.34 -2.07 -3.99
CA HIS A 109 -0.14 -2.09 -5.37
C HIS A 109 -1.30 -1.11 -5.60
N HIS A 110 -1.23 -0.41 -6.73
CA HIS A 110 -2.16 0.65 -7.15
C HIS A 110 -3.08 0.14 -8.28
N GLY A 111 -4.39 0.16 -8.01
CA GLY A 111 -5.42 -0.34 -8.90
C GLY A 111 -5.74 0.61 -10.04
N GLY A 112 -6.35 0.10 -11.11
CA GLY A 112 -6.65 0.88 -12.32
C GLY A 112 -5.46 0.93 -13.27
N VAL A 113 -4.30 1.39 -12.78
CA VAL A 113 -3.02 1.32 -13.49
C VAL A 113 -2.34 -0.04 -13.38
N GLU A 114 -2.74 -0.82 -12.37
CA GLU A 114 -2.31 -2.20 -12.14
C GLU A 114 -0.78 -2.29 -11.89
N HIS A 115 -0.27 -1.35 -11.08
CA HIS A 115 1.15 -1.23 -10.71
C HIS A 115 1.44 -1.88 -9.36
N LEU A 116 2.61 -2.52 -9.25
CA LEU A 116 3.30 -2.75 -7.98
C LEU A 116 4.22 -1.58 -7.67
N ILE A 117 4.34 -1.23 -6.40
CA ILE A 117 5.24 -0.19 -5.91
C ILE A 117 6.38 -0.85 -5.17
N LEU A 118 7.61 -0.59 -5.62
CA LEU A 118 8.83 -1.22 -5.12
C LEU A 118 9.78 -0.15 -4.55
N ASP A 119 10.30 -0.40 -3.36
CA ASP A 119 11.34 0.42 -2.75
C ASP A 119 12.72 -0.22 -2.95
N PHE A 120 13.68 0.62 -3.34
CA PHE A 120 15.09 0.28 -3.45
C PHE A 120 15.94 1.46 -2.94
N PRO A 121 17.17 1.20 -2.45
CA PRO A 121 18.14 2.25 -2.11
C PRO A 121 18.47 3.17 -3.30
N ASP A 122 18.84 4.42 -3.02
CA ASP A 122 19.10 5.43 -4.05
C ASP A 122 20.17 4.99 -5.07
N ASP A 123 21.26 4.33 -4.64
CA ASP A 123 22.32 3.84 -5.53
C ASP A 123 21.83 2.75 -6.51
N VAL A 124 20.76 2.05 -6.14
CA VAL A 124 20.12 1.05 -6.99
C VAL A 124 19.23 1.77 -8.00
N LEU A 125 18.46 2.77 -7.57
CA LEU A 125 17.58 3.55 -8.44
C LEU A 125 18.36 4.26 -9.56
N ASP A 126 19.53 4.80 -9.25
CA ASP A 126 20.41 5.45 -10.23
C ASP A 126 20.95 4.49 -11.31
N ARG A 127 20.97 3.19 -11.02
CA ARG A 127 21.43 2.13 -11.94
C ARG A 127 20.29 1.39 -12.64
N LEU A 128 19.04 1.68 -12.29
CA LEU A 128 17.88 1.09 -12.94
C LEU A 128 17.54 1.82 -14.24
N THR A 129 16.98 1.06 -15.17
CA THR A 129 16.42 1.56 -16.42
C THR A 129 14.96 1.12 -16.55
N CYS A 130 14.19 1.76 -17.43
CA CYS A 130 12.80 1.38 -17.69
C CYS A 130 12.62 -0.01 -18.34
N GLU A 131 13.72 -0.72 -18.65
CA GLU A 131 13.70 -2.07 -19.22
C GLU A 131 13.99 -3.16 -18.18
N ASP A 132 14.27 -2.77 -16.93
CA ASP A 132 14.69 -3.71 -15.90
C ASP A 132 13.56 -4.58 -15.37
N LYS A 133 13.94 -5.81 -14.99
CA LYS A 133 13.05 -6.89 -14.56
C LYS A 133 13.20 -7.14 -13.07
N PHE A 134 12.07 -7.38 -12.43
CA PHE A 134 11.96 -7.57 -10.99
C PHE A 134 11.35 -8.93 -10.69
N LEU A 135 12.08 -9.77 -9.97
CA LEU A 135 11.59 -11.05 -9.47
C LEU A 135 11.17 -10.91 -8.01
N VAL A 136 9.87 -10.95 -7.77
CA VAL A 136 9.27 -10.91 -6.44
C VAL A 136 9.12 -12.33 -5.90
N ARG A 137 9.50 -12.52 -4.64
CA ARG A 137 9.14 -13.72 -3.87
C ARG A 137 7.77 -13.51 -3.25
N GLY A 138 6.73 -13.75 -4.02
CA GLY A 138 5.33 -13.56 -3.59
C GLY A 138 4.98 -14.50 -2.45
N PHE A 139 4.63 -13.94 -1.28
CA PHE A 139 4.37 -14.70 -0.05
C PHE A 139 3.46 -13.91 0.91
N GLY A 140 2.30 -14.46 1.25
CA GLY A 140 1.36 -13.82 2.19
C GLY A 140 -0.11 -14.06 1.87
N GLN A 141 -0.44 -14.31 0.60
CA GLN A 141 -1.82 -14.65 0.24
C GLN A 141 -2.27 -15.96 0.93
N GLY A 142 -3.43 -15.90 1.58
CA GLY A 142 -3.97 -17.00 2.39
C GLY A 142 -3.52 -17.02 3.86
N LEU A 143 -2.76 -16.02 4.29
CA LEU A 143 -2.40 -15.81 5.70
C LEU A 143 -3.66 -15.64 6.55
N LYS A 144 -3.65 -16.25 7.75
CA LYS A 144 -4.76 -16.21 8.72
C LYS A 144 -4.21 -16.12 10.12
N LEU A 145 -4.96 -15.45 10.99
CA LEU A 145 -4.85 -15.59 12.44
C LEU A 145 -5.69 -16.79 12.86
N VAL A 146 -5.04 -17.88 13.29
CA VAL A 146 -5.72 -19.18 13.49
C VAL A 146 -6.77 -19.10 14.60
N ASP A 147 -6.49 -18.31 15.63
CA ASP A 147 -7.38 -18.13 16.78
C ASP A 147 -8.38 -16.96 16.59
N HIS A 148 -8.33 -16.29 15.44
CA HIS A 148 -9.21 -15.17 15.08
C HIS A 148 -9.73 -15.29 13.63
N PRO A 149 -10.57 -16.30 13.34
CA PRO A 149 -11.06 -16.56 11.98
C PRO A 149 -11.97 -15.45 11.42
N ASP A 150 -12.43 -14.53 12.27
CA ASP A 150 -13.22 -13.35 11.93
C ASP A 150 -12.36 -12.14 11.49
N VAL A 151 -11.03 -12.24 11.61
CA VAL A 151 -10.06 -11.26 11.11
C VAL A 151 -9.50 -11.75 9.78
N TYR A 152 -9.78 -10.99 8.73
CA TYR A 152 -9.35 -11.31 7.36
C TYR A 152 -8.05 -10.58 7.07
N LEU A 153 -7.06 -11.30 6.53
CA LEU A 153 -5.76 -10.76 6.14
C LEU A 153 -5.55 -10.89 4.63
N TYR A 154 -4.95 -9.86 4.04
CA TYR A 154 -4.63 -9.78 2.62
C TYR A 154 -3.30 -9.08 2.40
N ASN A 155 -2.64 -9.37 1.27
CA ASN A 155 -1.52 -8.58 0.75
C ASN A 155 -0.39 -8.32 1.75
N LEU A 156 -0.18 -9.19 2.73
CA LEU A 156 0.72 -8.95 3.86
C LEU A 156 1.77 -10.06 3.98
N ASP A 157 3.04 -9.69 3.93
CA ASP A 157 4.15 -10.59 4.26
C ASP A 157 4.04 -11.02 5.75
N PRO A 158 4.06 -12.33 6.06
CA PRO A 158 3.97 -12.79 7.45
C PRO A 158 5.08 -12.26 8.37
N GLY A 159 6.26 -11.97 7.82
CA GLY A 159 7.36 -11.36 8.55
C GLY A 159 7.11 -9.90 8.94
N VAL A 160 6.32 -9.16 8.13
CA VAL A 160 5.84 -7.82 8.52
C VAL A 160 4.83 -7.95 9.65
N LEU A 161 3.86 -8.87 9.54
CA LEU A 161 2.87 -9.10 10.60
C LEU A 161 3.55 -9.44 11.94
N ASP A 162 4.54 -10.32 11.93
CA ASP A 162 5.30 -10.73 13.12
C ASP A 162 6.03 -9.54 13.78
N ALA A 163 6.50 -8.57 13.00
CA ALA A 163 7.28 -7.42 13.46
C ALA A 163 6.43 -6.16 13.76
N TRP A 164 5.18 -6.12 13.31
CA TRP A 164 4.29 -4.94 13.41
C TRP A 164 3.82 -4.66 14.85
N GLY A 165 3.92 -5.64 15.75
CA GLY A 165 3.68 -5.41 17.18
C GLY A 165 2.21 -5.42 17.58
N LEU A 166 1.36 -6.14 16.84
CA LEU A 166 -0.02 -6.41 17.21
C LEU A 166 -0.11 -7.13 18.57
N ARG A 167 -1.16 -6.84 19.34
CA ARG A 167 -1.36 -7.44 20.67
C ARG A 167 -2.77 -7.94 20.85
N GLU A 168 -2.91 -9.21 21.19
CA GLU A 168 -4.18 -9.76 21.65
C GLU A 168 -4.46 -9.32 23.10
N ARG A 169 -5.66 -8.80 23.33
CA ARG A 169 -6.19 -8.43 24.65
C ARG A 169 -6.80 -9.65 25.34
N GLU A 170 -7.02 -9.55 26.65
CA GLU A 170 -7.68 -10.60 27.44
C GLU A 170 -9.12 -10.90 26.97
N ASP A 171 -9.80 -9.92 26.38
CA ASP A 171 -11.14 -10.07 25.79
C ASP A 171 -11.14 -10.62 24.35
N GLY A 172 -9.95 -10.99 23.84
CA GLY A 172 -9.76 -11.55 22.51
C GLY A 172 -9.79 -10.52 21.38
N ARG A 173 -9.88 -9.21 21.65
CA ARG A 173 -9.69 -8.17 20.62
C ARG A 173 -8.20 -7.97 20.32
N ILE A 174 -7.90 -7.43 19.15
CA ILE A 174 -6.53 -7.24 18.68
C ILE A 174 -6.23 -5.76 18.58
N GLU A 175 -5.24 -5.30 19.34
CA GLU A 175 -4.65 -3.99 19.17
C GLU A 175 -3.75 -3.98 17.94
N VAL A 176 -3.97 -3.01 17.05
CA VAL A 176 -3.20 -2.85 15.82
C VAL A 176 -2.57 -1.46 15.81
N PRO A 177 -1.22 -1.35 15.87
CA PRO A 177 -0.54 -0.06 15.75
C PRO A 177 -0.77 0.56 14.37
N VAL A 178 -1.27 1.80 14.35
CA VAL A 178 -1.50 2.60 13.14
C VAL A 178 -1.05 4.03 13.36
N HIS A 179 -0.62 4.72 12.31
CA HIS A 179 -0.19 6.12 12.39
C HIS A 179 -1.37 7.08 12.42
N ALA A 180 -2.46 6.75 11.73
CA ALA A 180 -3.66 7.58 11.67
C ALA A 180 -4.96 6.73 11.67
N ILE A 181 -6.05 7.37 12.08
CA ILE A 181 -7.41 6.82 12.03
C ILE A 181 -8.23 7.70 11.09
N VAL A 182 -8.69 7.11 9.99
CA VAL A 182 -9.42 7.75 8.91
C VAL A 182 -10.93 7.56 9.15
N PRO A 183 -11.73 8.64 9.17
CA PRO A 183 -13.18 8.52 9.30
C PRO A 183 -13.80 7.94 8.02
N GLU A 184 -14.98 7.36 8.13
CA GLU A 184 -15.67 6.67 7.05
C GLU A 184 -15.97 7.56 5.84
N CYS A 185 -16.22 8.85 6.09
CA CYS A 185 -16.55 9.82 5.05
C CYS A 185 -15.34 10.25 4.23
N ALA A 186 -14.12 9.96 4.70
CA ALA A 186 -12.87 10.32 4.05
C ALA A 186 -12.38 9.23 3.09
N MET A 187 -13.24 8.35 2.58
CA MET A 187 -12.85 7.34 1.58
C MET A 187 -13.57 7.57 0.25
N GLY A 188 -12.85 7.43 -0.85
CA GLY A 188 -13.33 7.80 -2.19
C GLY A 188 -13.10 6.73 -3.27
N SER A 189 -12.35 7.10 -4.31
CA SER A 189 -12.02 6.26 -5.46
C SER A 189 -11.59 4.87 -5.02
N GLY A 190 -12.05 3.84 -5.74
CA GLY A 190 -11.82 2.43 -5.41
C GLY A 190 -12.92 1.78 -4.54
N ILE A 191 -13.84 2.53 -3.92
CA ILE A 191 -15.06 1.98 -3.32
C ILE A 191 -15.89 1.25 -4.38
N GLY A 192 -16.45 0.08 -4.03
CA GLY A 192 -17.21 -0.75 -4.96
C GLY A 192 -16.36 -1.72 -5.80
N ALA A 193 -15.03 -1.62 -5.73
CA ALA A 193 -14.14 -2.63 -6.29
C ALA A 193 -14.41 -4.01 -5.64
N LEU A 194 -14.48 -5.05 -6.48
CA LEU A 194 -14.76 -6.42 -6.05
C LEU A 194 -13.56 -7.11 -5.40
N SER A 195 -12.35 -6.62 -5.67
CA SER A 195 -11.10 -7.18 -5.17
C SER A 195 -10.50 -6.25 -4.12
N VAL A 196 -10.16 -6.80 -2.96
CA VAL A 196 -9.26 -6.19 -1.96
C VAL A 196 -7.86 -6.79 -2.02
N THR A 197 -7.67 -7.84 -2.83
CA THR A 197 -6.41 -8.58 -2.98
C THR A 197 -5.52 -8.02 -4.09
N THR A 198 -5.97 -6.96 -4.74
CA THR A 198 -5.28 -6.17 -5.76
C THR A 198 -5.77 -4.73 -5.68
N GLY A 199 -4.94 -3.79 -6.12
CA GLY A 199 -5.21 -2.35 -6.04
C GLY A 199 -5.49 -1.83 -4.63
N ASP A 200 -6.05 -0.62 -4.60
CA ASP A 200 -6.19 0.25 -3.44
C ASP A 200 -7.45 1.13 -3.57
N TYR A 201 -7.63 2.03 -2.62
CA TYR A 201 -8.71 3.00 -2.58
C TYR A 201 -8.29 4.23 -1.78
N ASP A 202 -8.85 5.38 -2.11
CA ASP A 202 -8.26 6.67 -1.80
C ASP A 202 -8.82 7.26 -0.52
N ILE A 203 -7.94 7.85 0.28
CA ILE A 203 -8.29 8.72 1.41
C ILE A 203 -8.53 10.12 0.86
N LEU A 204 -9.72 10.67 1.04
CA LEU A 204 -10.09 12.00 0.57
C LEU A 204 -9.53 13.07 1.51
N CYS A 205 -8.71 13.97 0.95
CA CYS A 205 -8.04 15.04 1.71
C CYS A 205 -8.41 16.46 1.25
N HIS A 206 -9.48 16.61 0.45
CA HIS A 206 -9.92 17.91 -0.07
C HIS A 206 -10.56 18.81 1.00
N ASP A 207 -11.27 18.22 1.97
CA ASP A 207 -11.81 18.97 3.12
C ASP A 207 -10.72 19.19 4.17
N GLN A 208 -10.17 20.41 4.18
CA GLN A 208 -9.06 20.78 5.05
C GLN A 208 -9.44 20.82 6.54
N ASP A 209 -10.73 21.02 6.87
CA ASP A 209 -11.17 20.98 8.27
C ASP A 209 -11.19 19.53 8.77
N LEU A 210 -11.72 18.59 7.96
CA LEU A 210 -11.70 17.16 8.25
C LEU A 210 -10.26 16.63 8.37
N VAL A 211 -9.38 17.03 7.43
CA VAL A 211 -7.96 16.64 7.44
C VAL A 211 -7.29 17.06 8.75
N ARG A 212 -7.50 18.31 9.19
CA ARG A 212 -6.93 18.82 10.46
C ARG A 212 -7.53 18.15 11.68
N GLU A 213 -8.84 17.94 11.70
CA GLU A 213 -9.55 17.29 12.81
C GLU A 213 -9.00 15.88 13.07
N HIS A 214 -8.72 15.14 12.00
CA HIS A 214 -8.25 13.75 12.06
C HIS A 214 -6.72 13.60 11.92
N GLY A 215 -5.98 14.70 11.76
CA GLY A 215 -4.52 14.69 11.62
C GLY A 215 -4.01 13.97 10.36
N LEU A 216 -4.80 13.98 9.28
CA LEU A 216 -4.49 13.29 8.02
C LEU A 216 -3.36 13.98 7.23
N ASP A 217 -3.06 15.25 7.53
CA ASP A 217 -1.93 16.01 6.97
C ASP A 217 -0.55 15.43 7.35
N ARG A 218 -0.53 14.51 8.31
CA ARG A 218 0.68 13.82 8.80
C ARG A 218 0.98 12.51 8.07
N LEU A 219 0.16 12.13 7.09
CA LEU A 219 0.33 10.88 6.36
C LEU A 219 1.63 10.87 5.55
N ARG A 220 2.30 9.71 5.59
CA ARG A 220 3.51 9.41 4.84
C ARG A 220 3.32 8.14 4.04
N PHE A 221 4.10 8.02 2.96
CA PHE A 221 4.21 6.76 2.25
C PHE A 221 4.64 5.64 3.21
N GLY A 222 3.94 4.53 3.18
CA GLY A 222 4.18 3.35 4.01
C GLY A 222 3.56 3.40 5.40
N ASP A 223 2.86 4.47 5.79
CA ASP A 223 2.15 4.52 7.07
C ASP A 223 1.02 3.49 7.08
N PHE A 224 0.89 2.78 8.20
CA PHE A 224 -0.28 1.96 8.45
C PHE A 224 -1.41 2.82 8.97
N VAL A 225 -2.62 2.64 8.45
CA VAL A 225 -3.80 3.45 8.83
C VAL A 225 -5.00 2.55 9.10
N ALA A 226 -5.90 3.02 9.95
CA ALA A 226 -7.19 2.38 10.20
C ALA A 226 -8.32 3.21 9.60
N VAL A 227 -9.15 2.60 8.76
CA VAL A 227 -10.39 3.20 8.25
C VAL A 227 -11.55 2.68 9.09
N MET A 228 -12.30 3.62 9.64
CA MET A 228 -13.48 3.33 10.44
C MET A 228 -14.68 3.05 9.54
N ASP A 229 -15.53 2.12 9.98
CA ASP A 229 -16.78 1.72 9.34
C ASP A 229 -16.64 1.28 7.88
N HIS A 230 -15.50 0.70 7.48
CA HIS A 230 -15.32 0.06 6.17
C HIS A 230 -15.05 -1.45 6.31
N ASP A 231 -15.83 -2.26 5.59
CA ASP A 231 -15.69 -3.73 5.48
C ASP A 231 -14.97 -4.06 4.18
N ASN A 232 -13.73 -4.55 4.31
CA ASN A 232 -12.88 -4.99 3.20
C ASN A 232 -12.59 -6.49 3.30
N ARG A 233 -13.52 -7.30 3.83
CA ARG A 233 -13.39 -8.77 3.82
C ARG A 233 -13.57 -9.38 2.43
N TYR A 234 -14.16 -8.64 1.48
CA TYR A 234 -14.33 -9.10 0.10
C TYR A 234 -14.18 -7.94 -0.89
N GLY A 235 -15.26 -7.24 -1.20
CA GLY A 235 -15.21 -5.94 -1.87
C GLY A 235 -15.19 -4.81 -0.85
N ARG A 236 -14.89 -3.59 -1.32
CA ARG A 236 -14.78 -2.40 -0.46
C ARG A 236 -16.14 -1.74 -0.28
N THR A 237 -16.62 -1.62 0.95
CA THR A 237 -17.92 -0.99 1.24
C THR A 237 -18.01 -0.41 2.65
N TYR A 238 -18.83 0.62 2.81
CA TYR A 238 -19.19 1.14 4.13
C TYR A 238 -20.04 0.12 4.90
N ARG A 239 -19.66 -0.09 6.16
CA ARG A 239 -20.38 -0.90 7.13
C ARG A 239 -20.05 -0.45 8.54
N ARG A 240 -21.02 0.17 9.19
CA ARG A 240 -20.91 0.60 10.60
C ARG A 240 -20.38 -0.52 11.51
N GLY A 241 -19.40 -0.19 12.32
CA GLY A 241 -18.70 -1.08 13.27
C GLY A 241 -17.62 -1.97 12.63
N ALA A 242 -17.39 -1.87 11.32
CA ALA A 242 -16.25 -2.50 10.67
C ALA A 242 -14.99 -1.67 10.89
N VAL A 243 -13.83 -2.33 10.89
CA VAL A 243 -12.53 -1.66 10.91
C VAL A 243 -11.67 -2.33 9.85
N THR A 244 -11.04 -1.51 9.02
CA THR A 244 -10.07 -1.96 8.03
C THR A 244 -8.73 -1.31 8.28
N ILE A 245 -7.67 -2.11 8.27
CA ILE A 245 -6.28 -1.65 8.36
C ILE A 245 -5.62 -1.81 6.99
N GLY A 246 -4.77 -0.88 6.64
CA GLY A 246 -4.04 -0.87 5.38
C GLY A 246 -2.81 0.01 5.43
N ILE A 247 -2.17 0.16 4.29
CA ILE A 247 -0.92 0.89 4.12
C ILE A 247 -1.10 1.97 3.05
N VAL A 248 -0.56 3.15 3.31
CA VAL A 248 -0.54 4.28 2.37
C VAL A 248 0.53 4.06 1.30
N ILE A 249 0.17 4.12 0.02
CA ILE A 249 1.04 3.66 -1.07
C ILE A 249 1.35 4.71 -2.13
N HIS A 250 0.48 5.69 -2.38
CA HIS A 250 0.74 6.77 -3.34
C HIS A 250 0.39 8.15 -2.75
N SER A 251 0.83 9.21 -3.42
CA SER A 251 0.64 10.59 -2.96
C SER A 251 -0.82 11.01 -2.96
N ASP A 252 -1.08 12.17 -2.38
CA ASP A 252 -2.32 12.90 -2.61
C ASP A 252 -2.56 13.20 -4.10
N SER A 253 -3.80 13.52 -4.43
CA SER A 253 -4.22 13.91 -5.78
C SER A 253 -5.24 15.05 -5.69
N PRO A 254 -5.09 16.11 -6.50
CA PRO A 254 -6.09 17.19 -6.58
C PRO A 254 -7.41 16.72 -7.23
N LEU A 255 -7.46 15.54 -7.87
CA LEU A 255 -8.65 15.06 -8.58
C LEU A 255 -9.82 14.82 -7.62
N ALA A 256 -11.01 15.25 -8.02
CA ALA A 256 -12.24 15.05 -7.24
C ALA A 256 -12.49 13.55 -6.98
N GLY A 257 -12.63 13.18 -5.71
CA GLY A 257 -12.85 11.80 -5.30
C GLY A 257 -11.57 10.97 -5.14
N HIS A 258 -10.40 11.58 -5.31
CA HIS A 258 -9.09 10.96 -5.11
C HIS A 258 -8.32 11.60 -3.94
N GLY A 259 -7.20 10.97 -3.58
CA GLY A 259 -6.25 11.44 -2.56
C GLY A 259 -5.20 10.36 -2.27
N PRO A 260 -4.55 10.30 -1.08
CA PRO A 260 -3.55 9.28 -0.81
C PRO A 260 -4.16 7.87 -0.84
N GLY A 261 -3.59 6.98 -1.67
CA GLY A 261 -4.08 5.62 -1.85
C GLY A 261 -3.72 4.70 -0.71
N MET A 262 -4.68 3.87 -0.30
CA MET A 262 -4.54 2.87 0.76
C MET A 262 -4.80 1.47 0.24
N MET A 263 -3.82 0.58 0.39
CA MET A 263 -3.98 -0.85 0.12
C MET A 263 -4.47 -1.60 1.37
N THR A 264 -5.51 -2.43 1.24
CA THR A 264 -6.04 -3.25 2.34
C THR A 264 -5.02 -4.30 2.81
N LEU A 265 -4.85 -4.41 4.13
CA LEU A 265 -4.05 -5.47 4.77
C LEU A 265 -4.87 -6.35 5.72
N MET A 266 -5.84 -5.77 6.42
CA MET A 266 -6.64 -6.46 7.42
C MET A 266 -8.05 -5.89 7.50
N SER A 267 -9.06 -6.72 7.73
CA SER A 267 -10.43 -6.24 7.96
C SER A 267 -11.20 -7.16 8.89
N ALA A 268 -12.04 -6.57 9.75
CA ALA A 268 -12.93 -7.31 10.63
C ALA A 268 -14.19 -6.52 10.97
N LEU A 269 -15.20 -7.24 11.47
CA LEU A 269 -16.43 -6.66 12.00
C LEU A 269 -16.43 -6.69 13.54
N GLY A 270 -17.40 -5.99 14.14
CA GLY A 270 -17.74 -6.16 15.55
C GLY A 270 -16.68 -5.67 16.53
N GLY A 271 -15.84 -4.72 16.11
CA GLY A 271 -14.80 -4.14 16.98
C GLY A 271 -13.66 -5.11 17.35
N LYS A 272 -13.47 -6.18 16.57
CA LYS A 272 -12.39 -7.16 16.78
C LYS A 272 -11.00 -6.54 16.67
N LEU A 273 -10.85 -5.58 15.75
CA LEU A 273 -9.64 -4.78 15.58
C LEU A 273 -9.80 -3.47 16.35
N VAL A 274 -8.80 -3.15 17.16
CA VAL A 274 -8.73 -1.92 17.94
C VAL A 274 -7.49 -1.15 17.49
N PRO A 275 -7.66 -0.13 16.63
CA PRO A 275 -6.55 0.72 16.22
C PRO A 275 -5.92 1.42 17.44
N VAL A 276 -4.60 1.44 17.51
CA VAL A 276 -3.83 2.16 18.52
C VAL A 276 -2.85 3.08 17.81
N LEU A 277 -2.90 4.38 18.10
CA LEU A 277 -2.01 5.35 17.46
C LEU A 277 -0.55 5.12 17.87
N ASP A 278 0.33 5.01 16.88
CA ASP A 278 1.77 4.91 17.02
C ASP A 278 2.46 5.62 15.84
N GLU A 279 3.26 6.66 16.15
CA GLU A 279 3.99 7.44 15.14
C GLU A 279 5.05 6.62 14.36
N LYS A 280 5.38 5.43 14.88
CA LYS A 280 6.32 4.49 14.26
C LYS A 280 5.62 3.41 13.44
N ALA A 281 4.30 3.43 13.30
CA ALA A 281 3.54 2.49 12.49
C ALA A 281 3.72 2.78 10.99
N ASN A 282 4.91 2.43 10.47
CA ASN A 282 5.27 2.58 9.06
C ASN A 282 6.09 1.36 8.61
N LEU A 283 5.80 0.84 7.42
CA LEU A 283 6.52 -0.30 6.84
C LEU A 283 8.04 -0.04 6.72
N GLY A 284 8.42 1.19 6.38
CA GLY A 284 9.81 1.61 6.26
C GLY A 284 10.60 1.46 7.55
N ILE A 285 9.96 1.67 8.70
CA ILE A 285 10.57 1.45 10.03
C ILE A 285 10.74 -0.04 10.30
N ILE A 286 9.72 -0.86 9.98
CA ILE A 286 9.77 -2.32 10.19
C ILE A 286 10.88 -2.96 9.35
N LYS A 287 11.03 -2.52 8.09
CA LYS A 287 11.95 -3.10 7.12
C LYS A 287 13.31 -2.40 7.05
N GLY A 288 13.45 -1.22 7.65
CA GLY A 288 14.66 -0.40 7.59
C GLY A 288 14.95 0.13 6.19
N ILE A 289 13.93 0.68 5.51
CA ILE A 289 13.99 1.12 4.10
C ILE A 289 13.52 2.58 3.92
N GLY A 290 13.71 3.13 2.72
CA GLY A 290 13.42 4.54 2.39
C GLY A 290 14.10 5.54 3.32
N ARG A 291 13.31 6.45 3.90
CA ARG A 291 13.82 7.49 4.82
C ARG A 291 14.22 6.98 6.21
N PHE A 292 14.08 5.69 6.46
CA PHE A 292 14.39 5.07 7.76
C PHE A 292 15.66 4.22 7.75
N VAL A 293 16.42 4.23 6.65
CA VAL A 293 17.74 3.59 6.59
C VAL A 293 18.67 4.30 7.59
N SER A 294 19.29 3.52 8.49
CA SER A 294 20.33 4.07 9.37
C SER A 294 21.56 4.42 8.53
N PRO A 295 22.20 5.58 8.75
CA PRO A 295 23.41 5.98 8.03
C PRO A 295 24.60 5.03 8.25
#